data_AF-G9K4U8-F1
#
_entry.id   AF-G9K4U8-F1
#
_cell.length_a   1.000
_cell.length_b   1.000
_cell.length_c   1.000
_cell.angle_alpha   90.00
_cell.angle_beta   90.00
_cell.angle_gamma   90.00
#
_symmetry.space_group_name_H-M   'P 1'
#
loop_
_entity.id
_entity.type
_entity.pdbx_description
1 polymer ?
#
loop_
_entity_poly.entity_id
_entity_poly.type
_entity_poly.pdbx_seq_one_letter_code
_entity_poly.pdbx_strand_id
1 'polypeptide(L)'
;AREGATVAACDLDRAAACETVWLLGGQGSEEVAPGGTHAAFQADVSEAGSVRRLLEQVQACFSRPPSVVVSCAGITRDEVLLRMSEDDWDKVIAVNL
;
A
#
# COMPACT_ATOMS: atom_id res chain seq x y z
N ALA A 1 5.75 9.92 10.22
CA ALA A 1 4.74 10.43 11.18
C ALA A 1 5.37 11.18 12.35
N ARG A 2 6.15 10.53 13.26
CA ARG A 2 6.73 11.20 14.44
C ARG A 2 7.62 12.41 14.10
N GLU A 3 8.30 12.38 12.95
CA GLU A 3 9.13 13.47 12.44
C GLU A 3 8.35 14.48 11.57
N GLY A 4 7.01 14.47 11.60
CA GLY A 4 6.15 15.41 10.88
C GLY A 4 5.78 15.00 9.44
N ALA A 5 6.29 13.88 8.94
CA ALA A 5 5.91 13.38 7.63
C ALA A 5 4.43 12.93 7.58
N THR A 6 3.67 13.45 6.61
CA THR A 6 2.39 12.92 6.12
C THR A 6 2.59 11.52 5.56
N VAL A 7 1.68 10.59 5.85
CA VAL A 7 1.81 9.17 5.46
C VAL A 7 0.57 8.75 4.69
N ALA A 8 0.78 8.23 3.49
CA ALA A 8 -0.20 7.46 2.75
C ALA A 8 0.09 5.98 2.99
N ALA A 9 -0.74 5.30 3.79
CA ALA A 9 -0.62 3.85 4.00
C ALA A 9 -1.37 3.14 2.88
N CYS A 10 -0.77 2.12 2.29
CA CYS A 10 -1.38 1.34 1.23
C CYS A 10 -1.19 -0.14 1.51
N ASP A 11 -2.25 -0.92 1.36
CA ASP A 11 -2.24 -2.38 1.50
C ASP A 11 -3.26 -2.99 0.53
N LEU A 12 -3.12 -4.30 0.24
CA LEU A 12 -4.14 -5.06 -0.47
C LEU A 12 -5.40 -5.21 0.41
N ASP A 13 -5.20 -5.36 1.73
CA ASP A 13 -6.26 -5.32 2.74
C ASP A 13 -6.47 -3.89 3.24
N ARG A 14 -7.58 -3.30 2.81
CA ARG A 14 -7.92 -1.93 3.18
C ARG A 14 -8.11 -1.73 4.69
N ALA A 15 -8.62 -2.73 5.40
CA ALA A 15 -8.85 -2.62 6.84
C ALA A 15 -7.51 -2.47 7.59
N ALA A 16 -6.49 -3.22 7.17
CA ALA A 16 -5.14 -3.14 7.73
C ALA A 16 -4.49 -1.76 7.45
N ALA A 17 -4.70 -1.19 6.26
CA ALA A 17 -4.24 0.16 5.95
C ALA A 17 -4.92 1.22 6.83
N CYS A 18 -6.23 1.09 7.07
CA CYS A 18 -6.99 1.97 7.97
C CYS A 18 -6.50 1.86 9.43
N GLU A 19 -6.24 0.63 9.91
CA GLU A 19 -5.67 0.41 11.24
C GLU A 19 -4.30 1.09 11.39
N THR A 20 -3.44 0.99 10.38
CA THR A 20 -2.14 1.67 10.36
C THR A 20 -2.32 3.19 10.50
N VAL A 21 -3.22 3.80 9.73
CA VAL A 21 -3.50 5.24 9.81
C VAL A 21 -4.06 5.64 11.17
N TRP A 22 -4.92 4.82 11.76
CA TRP A 22 -5.43 5.01 13.11
C TRP A 22 -4.31 5.02 14.15
N LEU A 23 -3.38 4.07 14.08
CA LEU A 23 -2.20 3.99 14.96
C LEU A 23 -1.27 5.19 14.81
N LEU A 24 -1.25 5.84 13.64
CA LEU A 24 -0.50 7.07 13.39
C LEU A 24 -1.19 8.33 13.96
N GLY A 25 -2.37 8.20 14.56
CA GLY A 25 -3.17 9.32 15.07
C GLY A 25 -4.00 10.02 13.99
N GLY A 26 -4.19 9.38 12.84
CA GLY A 26 -5.12 9.83 11.80
C GLY A 26 -6.57 9.43 12.10
N GLN A 27 -7.51 9.99 11.34
CA GLN A 27 -8.89 9.50 11.32
C GLN A 27 -8.89 8.16 10.56
N GLY A 28 -9.01 7.04 11.29
CA GLY A 28 -9.08 5.68 10.72
C GLY A 28 -10.42 5.38 10.06
N SER A 29 -10.94 6.27 9.22
CA SER A 29 -12.21 6.07 8.53
C SER A 29 -12.05 5.08 7.38
N GLU A 30 -13.10 4.28 7.14
CA GLU A 30 -13.23 3.47 5.93
C GLU A 30 -13.49 4.32 4.68
N GLU A 31 -13.38 5.64 4.71
CA GLU A 31 -13.44 6.48 3.52
C GLU A 31 -12.17 7.32 3.45
N VAL A 32 -11.65 7.51 2.24
CA VAL A 32 -10.50 8.39 1.98
C VAL A 32 -11.01 9.82 2.15
N ALA A 33 -10.92 10.35 3.36
CA ALA A 33 -11.32 11.73 3.64
C ALA A 33 -10.21 12.69 3.17
N PRO A 34 -10.52 13.63 2.24
CA PRO A 34 -9.56 14.65 1.85
C PRO A 34 -9.18 15.53 3.05
N GLY A 35 -7.90 15.85 3.20
CA GLY A 35 -7.43 16.81 4.21
C GLY A 35 -7.01 16.24 5.57
N GLY A 36 -7.00 14.92 5.75
CA GLY A 36 -6.35 14.28 6.91
C GLY A 36 -4.82 14.34 6.83
N THR A 37 -4.13 14.35 7.99
CA THR A 37 -2.65 14.29 8.06
C THR A 37 -2.08 12.97 7.52
N HIS A 38 -2.87 11.90 7.60
CA HIS A 38 -2.57 10.55 7.12
C HIS A 38 -3.82 9.99 6.45
N ALA A 39 -3.66 9.13 5.44
CA ALA A 39 -4.79 8.50 4.75
C ALA A 39 -4.45 7.08 4.29
N ALA A 40 -5.47 6.23 4.27
CA ALA A 40 -5.36 4.82 3.92
C ALA A 40 -5.87 4.62 2.48
N PHE A 41 -5.14 3.83 1.72
CA PHE A 41 -5.46 3.47 0.34
C PHE A 41 -5.41 1.95 0.19
N GLN A 42 -6.11 1.46 -0.83
CA GLN A 42 -6.06 0.06 -1.20
C GLN A 42 -5.47 -0.06 -2.59
N ALA A 43 -4.45 -0.90 -2.76
CA ALA A 43 -3.92 -1.23 -4.07
C ALA A 43 -3.31 -2.63 -4.06
N ASP A 44 -3.37 -3.26 -5.23
CA ASP A 44 -2.61 -4.46 -5.52
C ASP A 44 -1.33 -4.03 -6.22
N VAL A 45 -0.19 -4.23 -5.57
CA VAL A 45 1.11 -3.81 -6.11
C VAL A 45 1.57 -4.64 -7.30
N SER A 46 0.99 -5.84 -7.49
CA SER A 46 1.28 -6.68 -8.66
C SER A 46 0.65 -6.16 -9.95
N GLU A 47 -0.31 -5.25 -9.83
CA GLU A 47 -1.08 -4.71 -10.95
C GLU A 47 -0.68 -3.25 -11.24
N ALA A 48 0.07 -3.03 -12.32
CA ALA A 48 0.55 -1.70 -12.70
C ALA A 48 -0.58 -0.65 -12.81
N GLY A 49 -1.76 -1.06 -13.27
CA GLY A 49 -2.94 -0.19 -13.34
C GLY A 49 -3.47 0.21 -11.95
N SER A 50 -3.35 -0.67 -10.97
CA SER A 50 -3.73 -0.41 -9.57
C SER A 50 -2.79 0.61 -8.93
N VAL A 51 -1.48 0.44 -9.13
CA VAL A 51 -0.45 1.38 -8.64
C VAL A 51 -0.60 2.77 -9.26
N ARG A 52 -0.93 2.87 -10.56
CA ARG A 52 -1.20 4.17 -11.20
C ARG A 52 -2.38 4.89 -10.54
N ARG A 53 -3.50 4.19 -10.33
CA ARG A 53 -4.67 4.76 -9.65
C ARG A 53 -4.36 5.17 -8.21
N LEU A 54 -3.56 4.38 -7.49
CA LEU A 54 -3.08 4.74 -6.15
C LEU A 54 -2.36 6.09 -6.16
N LEU A 55 -1.42 6.29 -7.09
CA LEU A 55 -0.68 7.55 -7.19
C LEU A 55 -1.59 8.74 -7.49
N GLU A 56 -2.56 8.57 -8.39
CA GLU A 56 -3.57 9.58 -8.70
C GLU A 56 -4.43 9.93 -7.47
N GLN A 57 -4.88 8.91 -6.72
CA GLN A 57 -5.66 9.10 -5.49
C GLN A 57 -4.85 9.81 -4.40
N VAL A 58 -3.59 9.43 -4.20
CA VAL A 58 -2.69 10.06 -3.23
C VAL A 58 -2.45 11.53 -3.62
N GLN A 59 -2.19 11.80 -4.89
CA GLN A 59 -2.00 13.16 -5.38
C GLN A 59 -3.26 14.01 -5.19
N ALA A 60 -4.45 13.46 -5.47
CA ALA A 60 -5.72 14.15 -5.25
C ALA A 60 -5.97 14.41 -3.75
N CYS A 61 -5.71 13.43 -2.89
CA CYS A 61 -5.95 13.52 -1.44
C CYS A 61 -5.05 14.55 -0.76
N PHE A 62 -3.77 14.61 -1.12
CA PHE A 62 -2.79 15.49 -0.46
C PHE A 62 -2.41 16.72 -1.29
N SER A 63 -3.00 16.88 -2.48
CA SER A 63 -2.67 17.96 -3.43
C SER A 63 -1.19 18.04 -3.83
N ARG A 64 -0.45 16.92 -3.69
CA ARG A 64 0.98 16.81 -4.04
C ARG A 64 1.37 15.34 -4.25
N PRO A 65 2.34 15.06 -5.13
CA PRO A 65 2.85 13.70 -5.29
C PRO A 65 3.68 13.25 -4.07
N PRO A 66 3.85 11.93 -3.86
CA PRO A 66 4.77 11.41 -2.84
C PRO A 66 6.21 11.88 -3.07
N SER A 67 6.87 12.35 -2.01
CA SER A 67 8.31 12.67 -2.05
C SER A 67 9.19 11.45 -1.76
N VAL A 68 8.64 10.46 -1.06
CA VAL A 68 9.30 9.20 -0.68
C VAL A 68 8.30 8.07 -0.89
N VAL A 69 8.76 6.97 -1.46
CA VAL A 69 7.98 5.74 -1.63
C VAL A 69 8.76 4.60 -1.00
N VAL A 70 8.05 3.76 -0.24
CA VAL A 70 8.62 2.56 0.37
C VAL A 70 7.87 1.36 -0.21
N SER A 71 8.54 0.54 -1.02
CA SER A 71 7.98 -0.72 -1.52
C SER A 71 8.21 -1.80 -0.47
N CYS A 72 7.27 -1.95 0.47
CA CYS A 72 7.35 -2.92 1.56
C CYS A 72 6.38 -4.08 1.44
N ALA A 73 5.44 -4.03 0.49
CA ALA A 73 4.54 -5.14 0.24
C ALA A 73 5.35 -6.37 -0.21
N GLY A 74 5.05 -7.52 0.37
CA GLY A 74 5.68 -8.75 -0.05
C GLY A 74 5.00 -9.99 0.46
N ILE A 75 5.11 -11.06 -0.32
CA ILE A 75 4.60 -12.39 0.04
C ILE A 75 5.70 -13.45 -0.06
N THR A 76 5.51 -14.52 0.70
CA THR A 76 6.31 -15.73 0.61
C THR A 76 5.41 -16.94 0.34
N ARG A 77 5.98 -17.96 -0.31
CA ARG A 77 5.38 -19.28 -0.48
C ARG A 77 6.41 -20.28 0.04
N ASP A 78 6.07 -20.89 1.17
CA ASP A 78 7.01 -21.72 1.92
C ASP A 78 7.13 -23.11 1.28
N GLU A 79 7.88 -23.17 0.18
CA GLU A 79 8.26 -24.39 -0.51
C GLU A 79 9.72 -24.33 -0.96
N VAL A 80 10.35 -25.48 -1.13
CA VAL A 80 11.66 -25.54 -1.78
C VAL A 80 11.47 -25.18 -3.25
N LEU A 81 12.37 -24.38 -3.83
CA LEU A 81 12.26 -23.89 -5.22
C LEU A 81 11.92 -24.99 -6.24
N LEU A 82 12.47 -26.20 -6.06
CA LEU A 82 12.23 -27.36 -6.95
C LEU A 82 10.81 -27.94 -6.87
N ARG A 83 10.03 -27.57 -5.86
CA ARG A 83 8.66 -28.04 -5.61
C ARG A 83 7.62 -26.93 -5.72
N MET A 84 8.06 -25.70 -5.95
CA MET A 84 7.17 -24.57 -6.13
C MET A 84 6.43 -24.71 -7.47
N SER A 85 5.13 -24.43 -7.46
CA SER A 85 4.37 -24.33 -8.70
C SER A 85 4.78 -23.06 -9.47
N GLU A 86 4.67 -23.08 -10.79
CA GLU A 86 4.89 -21.87 -11.62
C GLU A 86 3.97 -20.72 -11.18
N ASP A 87 2.70 -21.03 -10.89
CA ASP A 87 1.73 -20.04 -10.38
C ASP A 87 2.16 -19.38 -9.06
N ASP A 88 2.77 -20.14 -8.15
CA ASP A 88 3.24 -19.61 -6.87
C ASP A 88 4.52 -18.79 -7.04
N TRP A 89 5.40 -19.21 -7.94
CA TRP A 89 6.57 -18.45 -8.35
C TRP A 89 6.16 -17.09 -8.94
N ASP A 90 5.25 -17.11 -9.92
CA ASP A 90 4.78 -15.91 -10.60
C ASP A 90 4.11 -14.94 -9.63
N LYS A 91 3.33 -15.42 -8.65
CA LYS A 91 2.75 -14.56 -7.61
C LYS A 91 3.81 -13.89 -6.74
N VAL A 92 4.83 -14.63 -6.31
CA VAL A 92 5.91 -14.08 -5.48
C VAL A 92 6.67 -13.01 -6.25
N ILE A 93 6.99 -13.26 -7.52
CA ILE A 93 7.67 -12.28 -8.37
C ILE A 93 6.78 -11.06 -8.59
N ALA A 94 5.53 -11.24 -8.99
CA ALA A 94 4.63 -10.13 -9.31
C ALA A 94 4.39 -9.17 -8.14
N VAL A 95 4.42 -9.65 -6.89
CA VAL A 95 4.25 -8.79 -5.71
C VAL A 95 5.57 -8.17 -5.26
N ASN A 96 6.69 -8.91 -5.32
CA ASN A 96 7.95 -8.49 -4.72
C ASN A 96 8.88 -7.70 -5.66
N LEU A 97 8.66 -7.74 -6.98
CA LEU A 97 9.55 -7.19 -8.03
C LEU A 97 8.78 -6.44 -9.13
#